data_AF-A0A3L6TJ46-F1
#
_entry.id   AF-A0A3L6TJ46-F1
#
_cell.length_a   1.000
_cell.length_b   1.000
_cell.length_c   1.000
_cell.angle_alpha   90.00
_cell.angle_beta   90.00
_cell.angle_gamma   90.00
#
_symmetry.space_group_name_H-M   'P 1'
#
loop_
_entity.id
_entity.type
_entity.pdbx_description
1 polymer ?
#
loop_
_entity_poly.entity_id
_entity_poly.type
_entity_poly.pdbx_seq_one_letter_code
_entity_poly.pdbx_strand_id
1 'polypeptide(L)'
;MADPAAVPVNPLFAGVPNVVFRMYENSTKMTRSIKKLFKWIKAQLAARVAAEGGQGFLIIEVDGRQYTLLHRRWWLLHSAGEAACSFRDLYLLGFFRDGRWLLYNDAYLIVSGTDVPANAAFWDRLGFKGGYCETMKSLAVGMQPMLNALRTLCNPNTNGTIVRLALYQFIVSIPEAVRFPEWSRYYLSLLRNVRTAPVEDPAFSFRSHFSDWSSMCKRVRRGPAAFIPGDGFNSYKALVQTVFLLLSRPPQDEL
;
A
#
# COMPACT_ATOMS: atom_id res chain seq x y z
N MET A 1 6.51 35.41 4.46
CA MET A 1 6.50 33.93 4.43
C MET A 1 5.12 33.54 3.95
N ALA A 2 4.97 33.22 2.66
CA ALA A 2 3.65 32.99 2.08
C ALA A 2 3.05 31.69 2.63
N ASP A 3 1.81 31.79 3.11
CA ASP A 3 0.97 30.65 3.45
C ASP A 3 0.89 29.73 2.23
N PRO A 4 1.21 28.43 2.30
CA PRO A 4 1.08 27.55 1.15
C PRO A 4 -0.39 27.54 0.73
N ALA A 5 -0.68 28.13 -0.42
CA ALA A 5 -2.01 28.21 -1.00
C ALA A 5 -2.70 26.85 -0.87
N ALA A 6 -3.92 26.85 -0.34
CA ALA A 6 -4.73 25.65 -0.20
C ALA A 6 -4.79 24.94 -1.55
N VAL A 7 -4.19 23.76 -1.63
CA VAL A 7 -4.26 22.91 -2.82
C VAL A 7 -5.75 22.62 -3.04
N PRO A 8 -6.33 22.97 -4.20
CA PRO A 8 -7.75 22.75 -4.44
C PRO A 8 -8.07 21.27 -4.22
N VAL A 9 -8.92 20.97 -3.23
CA VAL A 9 -9.38 19.62 -2.98
C VAL A 9 -10.24 19.22 -4.17
N ASN A 10 -9.73 18.29 -4.98
CA ASN A 10 -10.46 17.77 -6.13
C ASN A 10 -11.81 17.19 -5.65
N PRO A 11 -12.96 17.59 -6.22
CA PRO A 11 -14.28 17.08 -5.83
C PRO A 11 -14.38 15.55 -5.90
N LEU A 12 -13.54 14.89 -6.71
CA LEU A 12 -13.42 13.42 -6.79
C LEU A 12 -13.09 12.73 -5.47
N PHE A 13 -12.44 13.43 -4.54
CA PHE A 13 -12.03 12.89 -3.25
C PHE A 13 -12.61 13.68 -2.08
N ALA A 14 -13.65 14.47 -2.32
CA ALA A 14 -14.37 15.16 -1.27
C ALA A 14 -14.95 14.11 -0.27
N GLY A 15 -14.57 14.22 1.00
CA GLY A 15 -14.98 13.28 2.05
C GLY A 15 -14.14 12.00 2.17
N VAL A 16 -13.09 11.86 1.36
CA VAL A 16 -12.11 10.78 1.49
C VAL A 16 -11.10 11.12 2.59
N PRO A 17 -10.88 10.25 3.60
CA PRO A 17 -9.84 10.49 4.59
C PRO A 17 -8.48 10.66 3.91
N ASN A 18 -7.84 11.80 4.14
CA ASN A 18 -6.53 12.11 3.59
C ASN A 18 -5.47 12.08 4.69
N VAL A 19 -4.23 11.77 4.28
CA VAL A 19 -3.07 11.89 5.16
C VAL A 19 -1.95 12.59 4.41
N VAL A 20 -1.40 13.63 5.03
CA VAL A 20 -0.21 14.29 4.52
C VAL A 20 1.00 13.55 5.06
N PHE A 21 1.76 12.95 4.15
CA PHE A 21 3.02 12.29 4.47
C PHE A 21 4.16 13.16 3.96
N ARG A 22 5.06 13.56 4.87
CA ARG A 22 6.23 14.35 4.51
C ARG A 22 7.46 13.44 4.43
N MET A 23 8.14 13.52 3.31
CA MET A 23 9.46 12.91 3.12
C MET A 23 10.53 13.86 3.64
N TYR A 24 11.57 13.31 4.25
CA TYR A 24 12.67 14.09 4.81
C TYR A 24 13.99 13.46 4.38
N GLU A 25 15.00 14.30 4.11
CA GLU A 25 16.38 13.84 3.90
C GLU A 25 17.04 13.41 5.22
N ASN A 26 16.53 13.89 6.35
CA ASN A 26 16.95 13.42 7.67
C ASN A 26 16.30 12.07 7.99
N SER A 27 17.13 11.02 8.12
CA SER A 27 16.71 9.63 8.38
C SER A 27 15.82 9.45 9.59
N THR A 28 16.11 10.16 10.69
CA THR A 28 15.33 10.08 11.93
C THR A 28 13.96 10.72 11.78
N LYS A 29 13.87 11.85 11.05
CA LYS A 29 12.58 12.49 10.70
C LYS A 29 11.79 11.63 9.72
N MET A 30 12.44 11.08 8.69
CA MET A 30 11.83 10.18 7.70
C MET A 30 11.24 8.93 8.36
N THR A 31 12.04 8.23 9.17
CA THR A 31 11.59 7.04 9.93
C THR A 31 10.40 7.36 10.82
N ARG A 32 10.42 8.50 11.54
CA ARG A 32 9.29 8.94 12.37
C ARG A 32 8.05 9.24 11.52
N SER A 33 8.22 9.88 10.37
CA SER A 33 7.14 10.22 9.44
C SER A 33 6.45 8.97 8.89
N ILE A 34 7.25 8.01 8.38
CA ILE A 34 6.74 6.72 7.89
C ILE A 34 6.06 5.93 9.00
N LYS A 35 6.64 5.86 10.21
CA LYS A 35 6.02 5.17 11.34
C LYS A 35 4.67 5.80 11.73
N LYS A 36 4.55 7.13 11.70
CA LYS A 36 3.28 7.83 11.92
C LYS A 36 2.27 7.50 10.83
N LEU A 37 2.69 7.48 9.56
CA LEU A 37 1.84 7.07 8.44
C LEU A 37 1.31 5.64 8.64
N PHE A 38 2.17 4.67 8.97
CA PHE A 38 1.74 3.29 9.22
C PHE A 38 0.75 3.20 10.37
N LYS A 39 1.01 3.91 11.48
CA LYS A 39 0.09 3.95 12.62
C LYS A 39 -1.26 4.55 12.22
N TRP A 40 -1.26 5.65 11.48
CA TRP A 40 -2.47 6.29 11.00
C TRP A 40 -3.26 5.36 10.08
N ILE A 41 -2.61 4.74 9.10
CA ILE A 41 -3.23 3.77 8.19
C ILE A 41 -3.93 2.71 9.03
N LYS A 42 -3.20 2.00 9.91
CA LYS A 42 -3.76 0.93 10.75
C LYS A 42 -4.92 1.37 11.63
N ALA A 43 -4.85 2.58 12.20
CA ALA A 43 -5.94 3.13 13.00
C ALA A 43 -7.20 3.38 12.16
N GLN A 44 -7.06 3.90 10.93
CA GLN A 44 -8.18 4.07 10.02
C GLN A 44 -8.78 2.73 9.60
N LEU A 45 -7.93 1.70 9.39
CA LEU A 45 -8.41 0.34 9.13
C LEU A 45 -9.25 -0.19 10.30
N ALA A 46 -8.75 -0.04 11.52
CA ALA A 46 -9.41 -0.56 12.72
C ALA A 46 -10.74 0.17 13.00
N ALA A 47 -10.75 1.51 12.87
CA ALA A 47 -11.97 2.30 13.04
C ALA A 47 -13.06 1.90 12.04
N ARG A 48 -12.70 1.58 10.80
CA ARG A 48 -13.65 1.09 9.79
C ARG A 48 -14.19 -0.29 10.11
N VAL A 49 -13.33 -1.22 10.55
CA VAL A 49 -13.78 -2.54 11.01
C VAL A 49 -14.79 -2.42 12.14
N ALA A 50 -14.56 -1.50 13.10
CA ALA A 50 -15.49 -1.27 14.20
C ALA A 50 -16.83 -0.68 13.73
N ALA A 51 -16.82 0.23 12.76
CA ALA A 51 -18.03 0.89 12.25
C ALA A 51 -18.93 -0.03 11.41
N GLU A 52 -18.36 -1.01 10.70
CA GLU A 52 -19.11 -1.94 9.84
C GLU A 52 -19.68 -3.15 10.60
N GLY A 53 -19.72 -3.09 11.95
CA GLY A 53 -20.46 -4.04 12.79
C GLY A 53 -19.88 -5.46 12.87
N GLY A 54 -18.63 -5.68 12.46
CA GLY A 54 -17.96 -6.98 12.57
C GLY A 54 -18.56 -8.14 11.76
N GLN A 55 -19.74 -7.98 11.15
CA GLN A 55 -20.52 -9.07 10.53
C GLN A 55 -20.01 -9.57 9.16
N GLY A 56 -18.77 -9.25 8.81
CA GLY A 56 -18.09 -9.81 7.63
C GLY A 56 -16.62 -10.15 7.88
N PHE A 57 -16.16 -10.16 9.13
CA PHE A 57 -14.73 -10.15 9.44
C PHE A 57 -14.36 -11.11 10.58
N LEU A 58 -13.26 -11.85 10.38
CA LEU A 58 -12.61 -12.62 11.45
C LEU A 58 -11.76 -11.67 12.29
N ILE A 59 -12.16 -11.43 13.54
CA ILE A 59 -11.23 -11.04 14.60
C ILE A 59 -10.45 -12.33 14.92
N ILE A 60 -9.21 -12.43 14.44
CA ILE A 60 -8.35 -13.55 14.84
C ILE A 60 -7.60 -13.11 16.07
N GLU A 61 -7.91 -13.77 17.18
CA GLU A 61 -7.14 -13.68 18.40
C GLU A 61 -6.08 -14.79 18.36
N VAL A 62 -4.81 -14.41 18.17
CA VAL A 62 -3.68 -15.32 18.38
C VAL A 62 -2.88 -14.76 19.55
N ASP A 63 -2.81 -15.52 20.64
CA ASP A 63 -2.13 -15.15 21.88
C ASP A 63 -2.55 -13.76 22.45
N GLY A 64 -3.85 -13.40 22.35
CA GLY A 64 -4.38 -12.16 22.92
C GLY A 64 -4.07 -10.88 22.13
N ARG A 65 -3.73 -10.99 20.83
CA ARG A 65 -3.52 -9.84 19.94
C ARG A 65 -4.51 -9.82 18.78
N GLN A 66 -5.13 -8.66 18.54
CA GLN A 66 -6.11 -8.43 17.47
C GLN A 66 -5.44 -7.95 16.17
N TYR A 67 -5.93 -8.45 15.04
CA TYR A 67 -5.49 -8.08 13.69
C TYR A 67 -6.66 -7.53 12.87
N THR A 68 -6.38 -6.63 11.92
CA THR A 68 -7.40 -5.83 11.22
C THR A 68 -7.51 -6.24 9.75
N LEU A 69 -8.68 -6.07 9.15
CA LEU A 69 -9.02 -6.55 7.81
C LEU A 69 -9.81 -5.49 7.05
N LEU A 70 -9.55 -5.33 5.75
CA LEU A 70 -9.94 -4.13 5.00
C LEU A 70 -11.19 -4.29 4.11
N HIS A 71 -12.07 -3.29 4.13
CA HIS A 71 -13.16 -3.11 3.16
C HIS A 71 -13.34 -1.63 2.74
N ARG A 72 -14.11 -1.49 1.65
CA ARG A 72 -14.17 -0.46 0.60
C ARG A 72 -14.17 1.02 1.04
N ARG A 73 -13.14 1.77 0.64
CA ARG A 73 -13.14 3.21 0.19
C ARG A 73 -11.69 3.66 -0.08
N TRP A 74 -11.43 4.88 -0.53
CA TRP A 74 -10.11 5.38 -1.01
C TRP A 74 -9.35 6.17 0.07
N TRP A 75 -8.03 6.39 -0.06
CA TRP A 75 -7.29 7.51 0.57
C TRP A 75 -6.38 8.17 -0.46
N LEU A 76 -6.02 9.41 -0.17
CA LEU A 76 -4.95 10.12 -0.84
C LEU A 76 -3.76 10.26 0.11
N LEU A 77 -2.58 9.90 -0.38
CA LEU A 77 -1.28 10.17 0.23
C LEU A 77 -0.72 11.45 -0.42
N HIS A 78 -0.64 12.55 0.31
CA HIS A 78 -0.07 13.79 -0.23
C HIS A 78 1.41 13.91 0.12
N SER A 79 2.28 14.01 -0.89
CA SER A 79 3.70 14.41 -0.72
C SER A 79 4.21 15.21 -1.94
N ALA A 80 4.03 16.53 -2.00
CA ALA A 80 4.57 17.41 -3.07
C ALA A 80 4.34 16.93 -4.54
N GLY A 81 3.34 16.06 -4.70
CA GLY A 81 3.08 15.12 -5.79
C GLY A 81 2.15 14.09 -5.13
N GLU A 82 0.87 14.13 -5.44
CA GLU A 82 -0.10 13.34 -4.67
C GLU A 82 -0.05 11.90 -5.17
N ALA A 83 -0.21 10.90 -4.31
CA ALA A 83 -0.30 9.49 -4.67
C ALA A 83 -1.62 8.93 -4.13
N ALA A 84 -2.39 8.20 -4.93
CA ALA A 84 -3.67 7.62 -4.49
C ALA A 84 -3.50 6.13 -4.22
N CYS A 85 -3.80 5.73 -2.99
CA CYS A 85 -3.86 4.33 -2.60
C CYS A 85 -5.31 3.95 -2.28
N SER A 86 -5.72 2.73 -2.63
CA SER A 86 -7.00 2.14 -2.26
C SER A 86 -6.94 1.66 -0.81
N PHE A 87 -7.98 1.91 0.00
CA PHE A 87 -8.10 1.15 1.27
C PHE A 87 -8.63 -0.27 1.02
N ARG A 88 -9.35 -0.56 -0.06
CA ARG A 88 -10.05 -1.85 -0.20
C ARG A 88 -9.10 -3.04 -0.01
N ASP A 89 -7.88 -2.89 -0.51
CA ASP A 89 -6.87 -3.92 -0.66
C ASP A 89 -5.46 -3.37 -0.36
N LEU A 90 -5.33 -2.11 0.08
CA LEU A 90 -4.06 -1.37 0.12
C LEU A 90 -3.35 -1.24 -1.24
N TYR A 91 -3.98 -1.52 -2.38
CA TYR A 91 -3.28 -1.36 -3.66
C TYR A 91 -3.06 0.11 -3.98
N LEU A 92 -1.85 0.46 -4.42
CA LEU A 92 -1.59 1.75 -5.06
C LEU A 92 -2.31 1.75 -6.41
N LEU A 93 -3.04 2.82 -6.70
CA LEU A 93 -3.88 2.90 -7.91
C LEU A 93 -3.26 3.80 -8.95
N GLY A 94 -2.44 4.73 -8.51
CA GLY A 94 -1.92 5.80 -9.33
C GLY A 94 -1.41 6.96 -8.50
N PHE A 95 -1.17 8.07 -9.18
CA PHE A 95 -0.65 9.29 -8.60
C PHE A 95 -1.19 10.53 -9.31
N PHE A 96 -1.18 11.66 -8.62
CA PHE A 96 -1.57 12.95 -9.13
C PHE A 96 -0.36 13.73 -9.60
N ARG A 97 -0.49 14.32 -10.77
CA ARG A 97 0.49 15.24 -11.34
C ARG A 97 -0.24 16.25 -12.22
N ASP A 98 0.18 17.51 -12.15
CA ASP A 98 -0.29 18.58 -13.04
C ASP A 98 -1.82 18.67 -13.18
N GLY A 99 -2.54 18.55 -12.06
CA GLY A 99 -4.00 18.65 -12.05
C GLY A 99 -4.75 17.36 -12.39
N ARG A 100 -4.06 16.25 -12.69
CA ARG A 100 -4.67 15.00 -13.18
C ARG A 100 -4.21 13.78 -12.41
N TRP A 101 -5.12 12.82 -12.26
CA TRP A 101 -4.84 11.50 -11.70
C TRP A 101 -4.37 10.53 -12.78
N LEU A 102 -3.15 10.03 -12.65
CA LEU A 102 -2.55 9.03 -13.53
C LEU A 102 -2.71 7.66 -12.89
N LEU A 103 -3.59 6.84 -13.45
CA LEU A 103 -4.07 5.57 -12.86
C LEU A 103 -3.57 4.35 -13.63
N TYR A 104 -3.31 3.25 -12.94
CA TYR A 104 -3.05 1.96 -13.60
C TYR A 104 -4.22 1.54 -14.49
N ASN A 105 -3.97 0.80 -15.57
CA ASN A 105 -5.01 0.34 -16.49
C ASN A 105 -6.05 -0.58 -15.81
N ASP A 106 -5.63 -1.31 -14.79
CA ASP A 106 -6.45 -2.23 -13.99
C ASP A 106 -6.89 -1.61 -12.65
N ALA A 107 -6.71 -0.29 -12.45
CA ALA A 107 -7.22 0.37 -11.26
C ALA A 107 -8.76 0.23 -11.20
N TYR A 108 -9.24 -0.41 -10.14
CA TYR A 108 -10.64 -0.81 -9.96
C TYR A 108 -11.48 0.35 -9.42
N LEU A 109 -11.99 1.23 -10.27
CA LEU A 109 -12.63 2.48 -9.86
C LEU A 109 -14.10 2.37 -9.42
N ILE A 110 -14.71 1.18 -9.41
CA ILE A 110 -16.16 1.03 -9.16
C ILE A 110 -16.52 1.53 -7.75
N VAL A 111 -17.60 2.32 -7.64
CA VAL A 111 -18.09 2.96 -6.39
C VAL A 111 -17.16 4.06 -5.84
N SER A 112 -16.26 4.59 -6.68
CA SER A 112 -15.44 5.77 -6.32
C SER A 112 -16.09 7.10 -6.68
N GLY A 113 -17.09 7.10 -7.57
CA GLY A 113 -17.55 8.31 -8.23
C GLY A 113 -16.63 8.76 -9.38
N THR A 114 -15.43 8.19 -9.51
CA THR A 114 -14.49 8.46 -10.63
C THR A 114 -14.86 7.68 -11.90
N ASP A 115 -15.73 6.68 -11.77
CA ASP A 115 -16.36 5.90 -12.84
C ASP A 115 -17.51 6.65 -13.55
N VAL A 116 -17.87 7.85 -13.07
CA VAL A 116 -18.87 8.72 -13.69
C VAL A 116 -18.26 9.47 -14.89
N PRO A 117 -18.91 9.49 -16.07
CA PRO A 117 -18.37 10.15 -17.27
C PRO A 117 -17.98 11.63 -17.08
N ALA A 118 -18.71 12.36 -16.24
CA ALA A 118 -18.42 13.76 -15.90
C ALA A 118 -17.02 13.97 -15.29
N ASN A 119 -16.43 12.92 -14.72
CA ASN A 119 -15.15 12.97 -14.04
C ASN A 119 -13.97 12.47 -14.91
N ALA A 120 -14.23 12.05 -16.16
CA ALA A 120 -13.21 11.52 -17.06
C ALA A 120 -12.10 12.53 -17.39
N ALA A 121 -12.37 13.83 -17.31
CA ALA A 121 -11.37 14.88 -17.58
C ALA A 121 -10.25 14.94 -16.52
N PHE A 122 -10.50 14.44 -15.30
CA PHE A 122 -9.59 14.59 -14.17
C PHE A 122 -8.58 13.45 -14.03
N TRP A 123 -8.61 12.44 -14.90
CA TRP A 123 -7.71 11.31 -14.83
C TRP A 123 -7.30 10.78 -16.22
N ASP A 124 -6.16 10.10 -16.28
CA ASP A 124 -5.67 9.36 -17.45
C ASP A 124 -5.17 7.98 -17.02
N ARG A 125 -5.08 7.05 -17.98
CA ARG A 125 -4.49 5.72 -17.77
C ARG A 125 -3.01 5.70 -18.12
N LEU A 126 -2.22 5.01 -17.32
CA LEU A 126 -0.76 4.92 -17.45
C LEU A 126 -0.27 4.05 -18.62
N GLY A 127 -1.15 3.28 -19.26
CA GLY A 127 -0.77 2.33 -20.32
C GLY A 127 -0.22 1.00 -19.79
N PHE A 128 -0.14 0.81 -18.48
CA PHE A 128 0.29 -0.44 -17.84
C PHE A 128 -0.54 -0.78 -16.58
N LYS A 129 -0.49 -2.05 -16.20
CA LYS A 129 -1.17 -2.61 -15.01
C LYS A 129 -0.32 -2.50 -13.74
N GLY A 130 -0.97 -2.55 -12.58
CA GLY A 130 -0.37 -2.42 -11.24
C GLY A 130 0.36 -3.66 -10.70
N GLY A 131 0.29 -4.79 -11.40
CA GLY A 131 0.96 -6.03 -10.99
C GLY A 131 2.49 -5.95 -10.99
N TYR A 132 3.12 -6.73 -10.10
CA TYR A 132 4.57 -6.88 -10.04
C TYR A 132 5.13 -7.44 -11.35
N CYS A 133 6.34 -7.01 -11.74
CA CYS A 133 7.07 -7.57 -12.88
C CYS A 133 8.52 -7.86 -12.55
N GLU A 134 9.18 -8.61 -13.43
CA GLU A 134 10.56 -9.10 -13.23
C GLU A 134 11.58 -7.99 -12.96
N THR A 135 11.45 -6.85 -13.64
CA THR A 135 12.36 -5.69 -13.48
C THR A 135 12.26 -5.01 -12.11
N MET A 136 11.23 -5.30 -11.31
CA MET A 136 11.04 -4.72 -9.97
C MET A 136 11.83 -5.47 -8.89
N LYS A 137 12.31 -6.68 -9.18
CA LYS A 137 12.94 -7.59 -8.21
C LYS A 137 14.22 -7.05 -7.58
N SER A 138 15.09 -6.49 -8.41
CA SER A 138 16.40 -5.97 -8.03
C SER A 138 16.33 -4.53 -7.52
N LEU A 139 15.13 -3.94 -7.42
CA LEU A 139 15.01 -2.54 -7.08
C LEU A 139 15.38 -2.32 -5.61
N ALA A 140 16.37 -1.46 -5.39
CA ALA A 140 16.80 -1.10 -4.06
C ALA A 140 15.73 -0.23 -3.36
N VAL A 141 15.36 -0.57 -2.13
CA VAL A 141 14.46 0.20 -1.29
C VAL A 141 15.22 0.93 -0.19
N GLY A 142 14.68 2.04 0.28
CA GLY A 142 15.26 2.85 1.35
C GLY A 142 14.87 4.31 1.21
N MET A 143 15.52 5.18 1.98
CA MET A 143 15.19 6.62 1.98
C MET A 143 15.49 7.28 0.63
N GLN A 144 16.71 7.11 0.11
CA GLN A 144 17.12 7.74 -1.14
C GLN A 144 16.33 7.20 -2.36
N PRO A 145 16.11 5.88 -2.52
CA PRO A 145 15.28 5.36 -3.60
C PRO A 145 13.84 5.91 -3.57
N MET A 146 13.24 6.05 -2.39
CA MET A 146 11.89 6.62 -2.26
C MET A 146 11.88 8.10 -2.67
N LEU A 147 12.87 8.90 -2.25
CA LEU A 147 12.99 10.32 -2.64
C LEU A 147 13.18 10.47 -4.16
N ASN A 148 14.01 9.62 -4.76
CA ASN A 148 14.21 9.59 -6.21
C ASN A 148 12.92 9.20 -6.93
N ALA A 149 12.18 8.21 -6.42
CA ALA A 149 10.88 7.84 -6.95
C ALA A 149 9.90 9.01 -6.93
N LEU A 150 9.86 9.80 -5.85
CA LEU A 150 9.02 10.99 -5.82
C LEU A 150 9.41 11.99 -6.93
N ARG A 151 10.70 12.31 -7.04
CA ARG A 151 11.21 13.23 -8.09
C ARG A 151 10.84 12.73 -9.49
N THR A 152 10.95 11.43 -9.73
CA THR A 152 10.54 10.78 -10.97
C THR A 152 9.05 10.97 -11.25
N LEU A 153 8.19 10.75 -10.26
CA LEU A 153 6.73 10.91 -10.42
C LEU A 153 6.38 12.38 -10.69
N CYS A 154 7.06 13.33 -10.06
CA CYS A 154 6.88 14.76 -10.30
C CYS A 154 7.39 15.23 -11.68
N ASN A 155 8.23 14.46 -12.38
CA ASN A 155 8.77 14.84 -13.69
C ASN A 155 7.86 14.35 -14.84
N PRO A 156 7.19 15.25 -15.59
CA PRO A 156 6.29 14.87 -16.67
C PRO A 156 6.98 14.21 -17.86
N ASN A 157 8.29 14.42 -18.04
CA ASN A 157 9.07 13.89 -19.16
C ASN A 157 9.58 12.45 -18.91
N THR A 158 9.25 11.85 -17.77
CA THR A 158 9.65 10.49 -17.43
C THR A 158 8.88 9.46 -18.25
N ASN A 159 9.59 8.51 -18.87
CA ASN A 159 8.95 7.39 -19.58
C ASN A 159 8.17 6.44 -18.64
N GLY A 160 7.23 5.69 -19.21
CA GLY A 160 6.33 4.81 -18.46
C GLY A 160 7.03 3.72 -17.65
N THR A 161 8.14 3.16 -18.14
CA THR A 161 8.92 2.13 -17.42
C THR A 161 9.50 2.69 -16.12
N ILE A 162 10.11 3.88 -16.17
CA ILE A 162 10.70 4.51 -14.99
C ILE A 162 9.59 4.95 -14.01
N VAL A 163 8.46 5.46 -14.50
CA VAL A 163 7.27 5.73 -13.66
C VAL A 163 6.80 4.46 -12.96
N ARG A 164 6.72 3.33 -13.67
CA ARG A 164 6.30 2.05 -13.09
C ARG A 164 7.24 1.60 -11.96
N LEU A 165 8.55 1.74 -12.12
CA LEU A 165 9.53 1.42 -11.08
C LEU A 165 9.43 2.38 -9.88
N ALA A 166 9.17 3.68 -10.13
CA ALA A 166 8.95 4.65 -9.06
C ALA A 166 7.69 4.33 -8.25
N LEU A 167 6.57 3.98 -8.90
CA LEU A 167 5.36 3.55 -8.20
C LEU A 167 5.59 2.29 -7.37
N TYR A 168 6.38 1.34 -7.87
CA TYR A 168 6.75 0.14 -7.11
C TYR A 168 7.47 0.46 -5.80
N GLN A 169 8.33 1.49 -5.77
CA GLN A 169 8.96 1.95 -4.52
C GLN A 169 7.93 2.32 -3.45
N PHE A 170 6.85 3.00 -3.84
CA PHE A 170 5.79 3.34 -2.91
C PHE A 170 4.95 2.14 -2.50
N ILE A 171 4.70 1.18 -3.41
CA ILE A 171 4.01 -0.08 -3.10
C ILE A 171 4.75 -0.84 -2.00
N VAL A 172 6.05 -1.09 -2.18
CA VAL A 172 6.85 -1.83 -1.19
C VAL A 172 7.06 -1.04 0.09
N SER A 173 7.24 0.28 -0.01
CA SER A 173 7.54 1.11 1.17
C SER A 173 6.32 1.39 2.05
N ILE A 174 5.10 1.29 1.51
CA ILE A 174 3.88 1.69 2.24
C ILE A 174 2.88 0.53 2.33
N PRO A 175 2.11 0.14 1.29
CA PRO A 175 1.22 -1.02 1.34
C PRO A 175 1.87 -2.27 1.91
N GLU A 176 2.99 -2.74 1.37
CA GLU A 176 3.60 -3.98 1.83
C GLU A 176 4.10 -3.86 3.27
N ALA A 177 4.66 -2.71 3.64
CA ALA A 177 5.13 -2.46 5.00
C ALA A 177 3.99 -2.36 6.02
N VAL A 178 2.77 -2.07 5.58
CA VAL A 178 1.57 -2.16 6.43
C VAL A 178 1.07 -3.60 6.51
N ARG A 179 1.04 -4.33 5.39
CA ARG A 179 0.57 -5.73 5.30
C ARG A 179 1.45 -6.69 6.07
N PHE A 180 2.77 -6.53 6.03
CA PHE A 180 3.74 -7.50 6.54
C PHE A 180 4.57 -6.87 7.67
N PRO A 181 4.33 -7.21 8.95
CA PRO A 181 5.03 -6.61 10.08
C PRO A 181 6.55 -6.77 10.04
N GLU A 182 7.04 -7.92 9.58
CA GLU A 182 8.49 -8.16 9.50
C GLU A 182 9.16 -7.27 8.46
N TRP A 183 8.56 -7.18 7.26
CA TRP A 183 8.99 -6.21 6.25
C TRP A 183 8.92 -4.77 6.77
N SER A 184 7.87 -4.41 7.51
CA SER A 184 7.76 -3.11 8.18
C SER A 184 8.98 -2.80 9.06
N ARG A 185 9.38 -3.76 9.91
CA ARG A 185 10.53 -3.61 10.81
C ARG A 185 11.83 -3.50 10.02
N TYR A 186 12.01 -4.34 9.01
CA TYR A 186 13.18 -4.32 8.14
C TYR A 186 13.30 -2.99 7.39
N TYR A 187 12.24 -2.55 6.71
CA TYR A 187 12.21 -1.28 5.98
C TYR A 187 12.48 -0.08 6.91
N LEU A 188 11.87 -0.03 8.09
CA LEU A 188 12.16 1.02 9.09
C LEU A 188 13.62 0.99 9.56
N SER A 189 14.26 -0.17 9.60
CA SER A 189 15.68 -0.29 9.93
C SER A 189 16.58 0.26 8.81
N LEU A 190 16.22 0.03 7.54
CA LEU A 190 16.90 0.64 6.40
C LEU A 190 16.83 2.16 6.47
N LEU A 191 15.64 2.71 6.74
CA LEU A 191 15.45 4.16 6.89
C LEU A 191 16.28 4.73 8.04
N ARG A 192 16.27 4.07 9.21
CA ARG A 192 17.01 4.54 10.39
C ARG A 192 18.51 4.57 10.15
N ASN A 193 19.03 3.55 9.47
CA ASN A 193 20.46 3.37 9.25
C ASN A 193 20.96 3.98 7.94
N VAL A 194 20.10 4.71 7.20
CA VAL A 194 20.44 5.32 5.91
C VAL A 194 20.93 4.28 4.89
N ARG A 195 20.39 3.06 4.96
CA ARG A 195 20.77 1.96 4.08
C ARG A 195 19.78 1.83 2.93
N THR A 196 20.27 1.25 1.85
CA THR A 196 19.46 0.74 0.75
C THR A 196 19.75 -0.74 0.57
N ALA A 197 18.73 -1.51 0.25
CA ALA A 197 18.87 -2.94 -0.04
C ALA A 197 17.86 -3.35 -1.11
N PRO A 198 18.18 -4.33 -1.98
CA PRO A 198 17.18 -4.90 -2.88
C PRO A 198 16.00 -5.46 -2.08
N VAL A 199 14.81 -5.48 -2.68
CA VAL A 199 13.66 -6.19 -2.09
C VAL A 199 13.97 -7.69 -1.95
N GLU A 200 14.74 -8.23 -2.89
CA GLU A 200 15.33 -9.57 -2.83
C GLU A 200 16.68 -9.54 -2.12
N ASP A 201 16.66 -9.37 -0.80
CA ASP A 201 17.82 -9.61 0.05
C ASP A 201 17.86 -11.12 0.38
N PRO A 202 18.93 -11.86 0.06
CA PRO A 202 19.06 -13.28 0.40
C PRO A 202 18.89 -13.58 1.89
N ALA A 203 19.17 -12.60 2.76
CA ALA A 203 18.96 -12.72 4.19
C ALA A 203 17.47 -12.63 4.59
N PHE A 204 16.60 -12.08 3.73
CA PHE A 204 15.20 -11.77 4.00
C PHE A 204 14.34 -11.81 2.73
N SER A 205 13.91 -13.00 2.28
CA SER A 205 13.04 -13.12 1.10
C SER A 205 11.57 -12.89 1.47
N PHE A 206 11.12 -11.62 1.42
CA PHE A 206 9.70 -11.25 1.61
C PHE A 206 8.87 -11.29 0.33
N ARG A 207 9.51 -11.49 -0.82
CA ARG A 207 8.85 -11.35 -2.12
C ARG A 207 7.79 -12.43 -2.35
N SER A 208 8.06 -13.67 -1.95
CA SER A 208 7.07 -14.74 -2.01
C SER A 208 5.79 -14.33 -1.28
N HIS A 209 5.92 -13.69 -0.10
CA HIS A 209 4.77 -13.21 0.66
C HIS A 209 4.01 -12.08 -0.06
N PHE A 210 4.68 -11.17 -0.75
CA PHE A 210 4.00 -10.08 -1.48
C PHE A 210 3.11 -10.64 -2.61
N SER A 211 3.64 -11.57 -3.40
CA SER A 211 2.87 -12.24 -4.46
C SER A 211 1.82 -13.21 -3.92
N ASP A 212 2.08 -13.85 -2.77
CA ASP A 212 1.21 -14.89 -2.20
C ASP A 212 0.18 -14.34 -1.21
N TRP A 213 0.14 -13.01 -1.01
CA TRP A 213 -0.72 -12.37 -0.01
C TRP A 213 -2.18 -12.85 -0.06
N SER A 214 -2.75 -12.98 -1.26
CA SER A 214 -4.13 -13.46 -1.44
C SER A 214 -4.33 -14.90 -0.96
N SER A 215 -3.39 -15.80 -1.27
CA SER A 215 -3.40 -17.19 -0.81
C SER A 215 -3.24 -17.27 0.71
N MET A 216 -2.31 -16.50 1.28
CA MET A 216 -2.14 -16.37 2.72
C MET A 216 -3.45 -15.93 3.39
N CYS A 217 -4.12 -14.92 2.83
CA CYS A 217 -5.43 -14.46 3.32
C CYS A 217 -6.47 -15.58 3.31
N LYS A 218 -6.55 -16.36 2.21
CA LYS A 218 -7.47 -17.51 2.12
C LYS A 218 -7.18 -18.53 3.23
N ARG A 219 -5.92 -18.92 3.39
CA ARG A 219 -5.49 -19.91 4.39
C ARG A 219 -5.79 -19.43 5.81
N VAL A 220 -5.51 -18.16 6.10
CA VAL A 220 -5.82 -17.57 7.41
C VAL A 220 -7.33 -17.60 7.69
N ARG A 221 -8.18 -17.22 6.71
CA ARG A 221 -9.65 -17.21 6.86
C ARG A 221 -10.26 -18.61 7.05
N ARG A 222 -9.65 -19.66 6.49
CA ARG A 222 -10.08 -21.06 6.72
C ARG A 222 -9.91 -21.50 8.17
N GLY A 223 -9.12 -20.77 8.96
CA GLY A 223 -8.91 -21.04 10.38
C GLY A 223 -7.88 -22.15 10.65
N PRO A 224 -7.52 -22.32 11.94
CA PRO A 224 -6.47 -23.26 12.35
C PRO A 224 -6.82 -24.73 12.08
N ALA A 225 -8.10 -25.11 12.17
CA ALA A 225 -8.55 -26.49 11.98
C ALA A 225 -8.37 -27.00 10.53
N ALA A 226 -8.42 -26.10 9.55
CA ALA A 226 -8.25 -26.41 8.13
C ALA A 226 -6.85 -26.00 7.62
N PHE A 227 -5.91 -25.68 8.52
CA PHE A 227 -4.56 -25.29 8.13
C PHE A 227 -3.76 -26.52 7.68
N ILE A 228 -3.17 -26.41 6.48
CA ILE A 228 -2.23 -27.40 5.94
C ILE A 228 -0.84 -26.74 5.88
N PRO A 229 0.19 -27.34 6.50
CA PRO A 229 1.57 -26.89 6.36
C PRO A 229 2.02 -26.87 4.90
N GLY A 230 2.81 -25.87 4.51
CA GLY A 230 3.24 -25.67 3.12
C GLY A 230 3.49 -24.20 2.80
N ASP A 231 4.11 -23.96 1.64
CA ASP A 231 4.46 -22.63 1.10
C ASP A 231 5.24 -21.76 2.09
N GLY A 232 6.19 -22.36 2.80
CA GLY A 232 7.03 -21.67 3.78
C GLY A 232 6.43 -21.54 5.19
N PHE A 233 5.21 -22.06 5.44
CA PHE A 233 4.58 -22.03 6.76
C PHE A 233 4.38 -23.42 7.35
N ASN A 234 5.06 -23.69 8.46
CA ASN A 234 4.95 -24.97 9.19
C ASN A 234 3.82 -24.97 10.24
N SER A 235 3.23 -23.81 10.54
CA SER A 235 2.12 -23.69 11.50
C SER A 235 1.18 -22.55 11.15
N TYR A 236 -0.08 -22.67 11.57
CA TYR A 236 -1.07 -21.59 11.45
C TYR A 236 -0.62 -20.32 12.17
N LYS A 237 0.02 -20.47 13.33
CA LYS A 237 0.57 -19.35 14.11
C LYS A 237 1.63 -18.58 13.32
N ALA A 238 2.55 -19.27 12.65
CA ALA A 238 3.56 -18.63 11.81
C ALA A 238 2.90 -17.84 10.67
N LEU A 239 1.92 -18.45 9.97
CA LEU A 239 1.17 -17.79 8.90
C LEU A 239 0.48 -16.50 9.38
N VAL A 240 -0.24 -16.55 10.50
CA VAL A 240 -0.94 -15.37 11.05
C VAL A 240 0.04 -14.30 11.53
N GLN A 241 1.20 -14.66 12.07
CA GLN A 241 2.20 -13.70 12.52
C GLN A 241 2.87 -12.95 11.36
N THR A 242 2.90 -13.54 10.16
CA THR A 242 3.51 -12.92 8.98
C THR A 242 2.64 -11.85 8.34
N VAL A 243 1.30 -11.98 8.39
CA VAL A 243 0.37 -11.05 7.73
C VAL A 243 -0.49 -10.30 8.75
N PHE A 244 -0.41 -8.97 8.72
CA PHE A 244 -1.20 -8.09 9.59
C PHE A 244 -2.59 -7.80 9.03
N LEU A 245 -2.70 -7.76 7.70
CA LEU A 245 -3.90 -7.37 7.00
C LEU A 245 -4.36 -8.49 6.07
N LEU A 246 -5.60 -8.93 6.19
CA LEU A 246 -6.18 -9.87 5.23
C LEU A 246 -7.09 -9.15 4.23
N LEU A 247 -7.32 -9.80 3.08
CA LEU A 247 -8.38 -9.43 2.13
C LEU A 247 -9.74 -9.92 2.65
N SER A 248 -10.80 -9.16 2.44
CA SER A 248 -12.15 -9.49 2.92
C SER A 248 -12.93 -10.44 2.01
N ARG A 249 -12.51 -10.63 0.75
CA ARG A 249 -13.21 -11.49 -0.21
C ARG A 249 -12.36 -12.69 -0.67
N PRO A 250 -12.97 -13.82 -1.02
CA PRO A 250 -12.39 -14.74 -1.99
C PRO A 250 -12.21 -14.00 -3.34
N PRO A 251 -11.19 -14.30 -4.15
CA PRO A 251 -11.13 -13.85 -5.53
C PRO A 251 -12.40 -14.27 -6.28
N GLN A 252 -12.79 -13.47 -7.28
CA GLN A 252 -14.06 -13.60 -8.02
C GLN A 252 -14.25 -14.97 -8.67
N ASP A 253 -13.17 -15.70 -8.87
CA ASP A 253 -13.10 -17.00 -9.53
C ASP A 253 -13.59 -18.16 -8.64
N GLU A 254 -14.00 -17.87 -7.40
CA GLU A 254 -14.44 -18.85 -6.40
C GLU A 254 -15.82 -18.50 -5.78
N LEU A 255 -16.68 -17.82 -6.55
CA LEU A 255 -18.12 -17.69 -6.29
C LEU A 255 -18.93 -18.38 -7.40
#